data_AF-A0A9E6EWP9-F1
#
_entry.id   AF-A0A9E6EWP9-F1
#
_cell.length_a   1.000
_cell.length_b   1.000
_cell.length_c   1.000
_cell.angle_alpha   90.00
_cell.angle_beta   90.00
_cell.angle_gamma   90.00
#
_symmetry.space_group_name_H-M   'P 1'
#
loop_
_entity.id
_entity.type
_entity.pdbx_description
1 polymer ?
#
loop_
_entity_poly.entity_id
_entity_poly.type
_entity_poly.pdbx_seq_one_letter_code
_entity_poly.pdbx_strand_id
1 'polypeptide(L)'
;RLNAALQTNIRQQDSLRQVRYTGLKLLNELKPLFPQIKSCLYAEPWLFSDSTGTRPLQRSYVLLSSASSLNRADRLKIERWLKARLQNDSLHVVFE
;
A
#
# COMPACT_ATOMS: atom_id res chain seq x y z
N ARG A 1 -14.01 -31.99 -10.39
CA ARG A 1 -12.59 -31.63 -10.07
C ARG A 1 -12.09 -30.45 -10.92
N LEU A 2 -12.28 -30.45 -12.24
CA LEU A 2 -11.88 -29.35 -13.13
C LEU A 2 -12.49 -27.98 -12.78
N ASN A 3 -13.81 -27.92 -12.50
CA ASN A 3 -14.49 -26.68 -12.10
C ASN A 3 -13.96 -26.07 -10.78
N ALA A 4 -13.54 -26.91 -9.82
CA ALA A 4 -12.97 -26.42 -8.56
C ALA A 4 -11.57 -25.81 -8.79
N ALA A 5 -10.74 -26.45 -9.61
CA ALA A 5 -9.44 -25.90 -10.01
C ALA A 5 -9.56 -24.59 -10.80
N LEU A 6 -10.56 -24.46 -11.68
CA LEU A 6 -10.85 -23.22 -12.40
C LEU A 6 -11.27 -22.09 -11.44
N GLN A 7 -12.19 -22.37 -10.50
CA GLN A 7 -12.59 -21.37 -9.52
C GLN A 7 -11.47 -20.95 -8.57
N THR A 8 -10.53 -21.83 -8.24
CA THR A 8 -9.35 -21.48 -7.46
C THR A 8 -8.41 -20.56 -8.24
N ASN A 9 -8.17 -20.85 -9.53
CA ASN A 9 -7.34 -20.01 -10.39
C ASN A 9 -7.94 -18.61 -10.59
N ILE A 10 -9.26 -18.52 -10.84
CA ILE A 10 -9.96 -17.24 -10.96
C ILE A 10 -9.81 -16.41 -9.68
N ARG A 11 -10.02 -17.02 -8.51
CA ARG A 11 -9.83 -16.34 -7.21
C ARG A 11 -8.39 -15.86 -6.99
N GLN A 12 -7.39 -16.66 -7.38
CA GLN A 12 -5.99 -16.26 -7.29
C GLN A 12 -5.68 -15.09 -8.23
N GLN A 13 -6.18 -15.12 -9.48
CA GLN A 13 -6.02 -14.02 -10.43
C GLN A 13 -6.70 -12.73 -9.95
N ASP A 14 -7.91 -12.84 -9.39
CA ASP A 14 -8.62 -11.69 -8.85
C ASP A 14 -7.89 -11.08 -7.64
N SER A 15 -7.32 -11.92 -6.77
CA SER A 15 -6.48 -11.46 -5.65
C SER A 15 -5.23 -10.71 -6.15
N LEU A 16 -4.54 -11.26 -7.16
CA LEU A 16 -3.38 -10.62 -7.79
C LEU A 16 -3.74 -9.31 -8.50
N ARG A 17 -4.96 -9.18 -9.03
CA ARG A 17 -5.46 -7.93 -9.62
C ARG A 17 -5.82 -6.92 -8.54
N GLN A 18 -6.50 -7.32 -7.46
CA GLN A 18 -6.88 -6.43 -6.36
C GLN A 18 -5.67 -5.77 -5.70
N VAL A 19 -4.58 -6.51 -5.47
CA VAL A 19 -3.33 -5.95 -4.93
C VAL A 19 -2.74 -4.91 -5.89
N ARG A 20 -2.74 -5.17 -7.22
CA ARG A 20 -2.24 -4.20 -8.22
C ARG A 20 -3.01 -2.88 -8.24
N TYR A 21 -4.32 -2.89 -7.97
CA TYR A 21 -5.15 -1.68 -8.03
C TYR A 21 -5.32 -0.96 -6.70
N THR A 22 -4.76 -1.48 -5.60
CA THR A 22 -4.87 -0.84 -4.29
C THR A 22 -4.24 0.56 -4.29
N GLY A 23 -3.06 0.72 -4.90
CA GLY A 23 -2.40 2.04 -5.04
C GLY A 23 -3.25 3.05 -5.82
N LEU A 24 -3.90 2.61 -6.90
CA LEU A 24 -4.81 3.48 -7.68
C LEU A 24 -6.03 3.91 -6.87
N LYS A 25 -6.63 2.98 -6.11
CA LYS A 25 -7.76 3.28 -5.23
C LYS A 25 -7.37 4.31 -4.16
N LEU A 26 -6.25 4.10 -3.49
CA LEU A 26 -5.72 5.03 -2.49
C LEU A 26 -5.43 6.41 -3.10
N LEU A 27 -4.83 6.47 -4.29
CA LEU A 27 -4.58 7.74 -4.98
C LEU A 27 -5.87 8.52 -5.27
N ASN A 28 -6.91 7.84 -5.76
CA ASN A 28 -8.19 8.46 -6.09
C ASN A 28 -8.92 8.96 -4.84
N GLU A 29 -8.78 8.28 -3.70
CA GLU A 29 -9.34 8.71 -2.43
C GLU A 29 -8.53 9.86 -1.77
N LEU A 30 -7.20 9.87 -1.95
CA LEU A 30 -6.32 10.90 -1.39
C LEU A 30 -6.35 12.22 -2.16
N LYS A 31 -6.46 12.18 -3.50
CA LYS A 31 -6.42 13.37 -4.37
C LYS A 31 -7.39 14.49 -3.97
N PRO A 32 -8.67 14.22 -3.63
CA PRO A 32 -9.60 15.25 -3.19
C PRO A 32 -9.22 15.91 -1.86
N LEU A 33 -8.50 15.20 -0.98
CA LEU A 33 -8.07 15.68 0.33
C LEU A 33 -6.70 16.36 0.28
N PHE A 34 -5.81 15.86 -0.58
CA PHE A 34 -4.42 16.27 -0.72
C PHE A 34 -4.06 16.35 -2.22
N PRO A 35 -4.51 17.38 -2.95
CA PRO A 35 -4.36 17.51 -4.41
C PRO A 35 -2.91 17.63 -4.89
N GLN A 36 -1.99 17.93 -3.97
CA GLN A 36 -0.55 17.95 -4.22
C GLN A 36 0.03 16.55 -4.46
N ILE A 37 -0.60 15.48 -3.95
CA ILE A 37 -0.17 14.09 -4.19
C ILE A 37 -0.40 13.72 -5.66
N LYS A 38 0.65 13.23 -6.34
CA LYS A 38 0.61 12.90 -7.77
C LYS A 38 0.65 11.42 -8.07
N SER A 39 1.37 10.64 -7.27
CA SER A 39 1.40 9.18 -7.41
C SER A 39 1.24 8.49 -6.06
N CYS A 40 0.79 7.24 -6.11
CA CYS A 40 0.73 6.34 -4.97
C CYS A 40 1.13 4.94 -5.44
N LEU A 41 2.12 4.36 -4.77
CA LEU A 41 2.47 2.95 -4.89
C LEU A 41 2.09 2.27 -3.58
N TYR A 42 1.45 1.10 -3.70
CA TYR A 42 1.15 0.22 -2.58
C TYR A 42 1.80 -1.14 -2.84
N ALA A 43 2.47 -1.69 -1.84
CA ALA A 43 3.03 -3.03 -1.89
C ALA A 43 3.03 -3.67 -0.50
N GLU A 44 3.10 -4.99 -0.45
CA GLU A 44 3.30 -5.77 0.79
C GLU A 44 4.59 -6.58 0.70
N PRO A 45 5.75 -5.89 0.60
CA PRO A 45 7.04 -6.57 0.46
C PRO A 45 7.43 -7.35 1.71
N TRP A 46 8.36 -8.27 1.52
CA TRP A 46 9.13 -8.89 2.58
C TRP A 46 10.35 -8.03 2.90
N LEU A 47 10.46 -7.61 4.16
CA LEU A 47 11.61 -6.89 4.68
C LEU A 47 12.67 -7.89 5.17
N PHE A 48 13.85 -7.82 4.56
CA PHE A 48 15.03 -8.59 4.96
C PHE A 48 15.93 -7.70 5.82
N SER A 49 16.52 -8.28 6.86
CA SER A 49 17.45 -7.57 7.76
C SER A 49 18.73 -8.39 7.91
N ASP A 50 19.84 -7.71 8.17
CA ASP A 50 21.17 -8.34 8.34
C ASP A 50 21.33 -9.06 9.70
N SER A 51 20.29 -9.09 10.53
CA SER A 51 20.34 -9.79 11.81
C SER A 51 20.22 -11.31 11.58
N THR A 52 21.26 -12.03 11.99
CA THR A 52 21.33 -13.49 11.88
C THR A 52 20.18 -14.16 12.63
N GLY A 53 19.39 -14.96 11.92
CA GLY A 53 18.29 -15.74 12.50
C GLY A 53 16.91 -15.06 12.50
N THR A 54 16.79 -13.81 12.06
CA THR A 54 15.49 -13.12 12.01
C THR A 54 14.75 -13.48 10.73
N ARG A 55 13.53 -14.00 10.87
CA ARG A 55 12.67 -14.30 9.72
C ARG A 55 12.27 -13.00 9.01
N PRO A 56 12.22 -12.98 7.66
CA PRO A 56 11.72 -11.83 6.92
C PRO A 56 10.31 -11.45 7.39
N LEU A 57 10.08 -10.15 7.58
CA LEU A 57 8.79 -9.64 8.03
C LEU A 57 8.03 -9.09 6.82
N GLN A 58 6.82 -9.59 6.59
CA GLN A 58 5.94 -8.97 5.60
C GLN A 58 5.44 -7.64 6.16
N ARG A 59 5.61 -6.55 5.40
CA ARG A 59 5.19 -5.21 5.84
C ARG A 59 4.52 -4.46 4.70
N SER A 60 3.33 -3.91 4.93
CA SER A 60 2.70 -3.02 3.97
C SER A 60 3.51 -1.73 3.84
N TYR A 61 3.65 -1.27 2.60
CA TYR A 61 4.47 -0.13 2.22
C TYR A 61 3.69 0.75 1.26
N VAL A 62 3.64 2.06 1.55
CA VAL A 62 3.07 3.07 0.68
C VAL A 62 4.13 4.12 0.37
N LEU A 63 4.32 4.38 -0.92
CA LEU A 63 5.17 5.45 -1.43
C LEU A 63 4.29 6.50 -2.11
N LEU A 64 4.44 7.75 -1.70
CA LEU A 64 3.69 8.89 -2.25
C LEU A 64 4.67 9.92 -2.81
N SER A 65 4.41 10.36 -4.04
CA SER A 65 5.06 11.57 -4.57
C SER A 65 4.11 12.76 -4.49
N SER A 66 4.67 13.94 -4.26
CA SER A 66 3.94 15.20 -4.22
C SER A 66 4.57 16.21 -5.17
N ALA A 67 3.74 17.03 -5.81
CA ALA A 67 4.22 18.11 -6.68
C ALA A 67 4.89 19.26 -5.91
N SER A 68 4.64 19.33 -4.59
CA SER A 68 5.26 20.30 -3.69
C SER A 68 5.59 19.66 -2.35
N SER A 69 6.47 20.30 -1.58
CA SER A 69 6.86 19.81 -0.26
C SER A 69 5.64 19.72 0.67
N LEU A 70 5.37 18.51 1.16
CA LEU A 70 4.36 18.29 2.19
C LEU A 70 4.90 18.73 3.54
N ASN A 71 4.20 19.65 4.20
CA ASN A 71 4.52 20.02 5.57
C ASN A 71 4.30 18.82 6.52
N ARG A 72 4.87 18.90 7.73
CA ARG A 72 4.81 17.82 8.72
C ARG A 72 3.36 17.48 9.14
N ALA A 73 2.48 18.47 9.23
CA ALA A 73 1.10 18.25 9.63
C ALA A 73 0.31 17.45 8.59
N ASP A 74 0.50 17.75 7.30
CA ASP A 74 -0.15 17.04 6.21
C ASP A 74 0.41 15.61 6.07
N ARG A 75 1.74 15.42 6.19
CA ARG A 75 2.34 14.08 6.22
C ARG A 75 1.71 13.21 7.32
N LEU A 76 1.53 13.77 8.51
CA LEU A 76 0.92 13.06 9.64
C LEU A 76 -0.57 12.73 9.41
N LYS A 77 -1.33 13.66 8.81
CA LYS A 77 -2.73 13.41 8.44
C LYS A 77 -2.85 12.29 7.39
N ILE A 78 -2.02 12.33 6.36
CA ILE A 78 -1.99 11.32 5.29
C ILE A 78 -1.62 9.95 5.87
N GLU A 79 -0.59 9.88 6.72
CA GLU A 79 -0.17 8.63 7.36
C GLU A 79 -1.29 8.02 8.21
N ARG A 80 -1.96 8.83 9.05
CA ARG A 80 -3.09 8.37 9.86
C ARG A 80 -4.26 7.89 9.01
N TRP A 81 -4.58 8.64 7.97
CA TRP A 81 -5.65 8.27 7.04
C TRP A 81 -5.35 6.92 6.36
N LEU A 82 -4.11 6.72 5.89
CA LEU A 82 -3.69 5.47 5.25
C LEU A 82 -3.74 4.28 6.21
N LYS A 83 -3.23 4.44 7.44
CA LYS A 83 -3.27 3.39 8.47
C LYS A 83 -4.70 2.98 8.80
N ALA A 84 -5.59 3.95 8.99
CA ALA A 84 -7.00 3.69 9.23
C ALA A 84 -7.68 3.04 8.02
N ARG A 85 -7.39 3.52 6.80
CA ARG A 85 -7.99 3.04 5.56
C ARG A 85 -7.65 1.58 5.25
N LEU A 86 -6.40 1.20 5.52
CA LEU A 86 -5.87 -0.15 5.30
C LEU A 86 -6.00 -1.05 6.54
N GLN A 87 -6.51 -0.52 7.66
CA GLN A 87 -6.59 -1.23 8.95
C GLN A 87 -5.25 -1.86 9.35
N ASN A 88 -4.15 -1.14 9.10
CA ASN A 88 -2.80 -1.62 9.32
C ASN A 88 -1.91 -0.57 9.99
N ASP A 89 -1.75 -0.67 11.31
CA ASP A 89 -0.91 0.24 12.09
C ASP A 89 0.59 0.09 11.82
N SER A 90 1.00 -1.07 11.28
CA SER A 90 2.40 -1.35 10.93
C SER A 90 2.83 -0.80 9.57
N LEU A 91 1.88 -0.20 8.82
CA LEU A 91 2.09 0.41 7.52
C LEU A 91 3.24 1.42 7.58
N HIS A 92 4.19 1.26 6.66
CA HIS A 92 5.24 2.22 6.44
C HIS A 92 4.88 3.16 5.28
N VAL A 93 4.90 4.47 5.53
CA VAL A 93 4.57 5.50 4.53
C VAL A 93 5.81 6.34 4.28
N VAL A 94 6.18 6.45 3.00
CA VAL A 94 7.30 7.27 2.54
C VAL A 94 6.80 8.34 1.59
N PHE A 95 7.35 9.54 1.75
CA PHE A 95 7.06 10.71 0.92
C PHE A 95 8.34 11.09 0.17
N GLU A 96 8.25 11.13 -1.17
CA GLU A 96 9.30 11.67 -2.05
C GLU A 96 9.27 13.21 -2.08
#